data_AF-A0A183I4L7-F1
#
_entry.id   AF-A0A183I4L7-F1
#
_cell.length_a   1.000
_cell.length_b   1.000
_cell.length_c   1.000
_cell.angle_alpha   90.00
_cell.angle_beta   90.00
_cell.angle_gamma   90.00
#
_symmetry.space_group_name_H-M   'P 1'
#
loop_
_entity.id
_entity.type
_entity.pdbx_description
1 polymer ?
#
loop_
_entity_poly.entity_id
_entity_poly.type
_entity_poly.pdbx_seq_one_letter_code
_entity_poly.pdbx_strand_id
1 'polypeptide(L)'
;LNFFLNFIVLKVEQKYNSLRKPFFDKRNDLVRDIPNFWVTAFVNHPNISAILDEEEEECLHYLTTVEVEEFDDIKSGYRIKLTFDENPFFENTQLIKEFFLGDFEPTSTTTVIKWKPDNDLLNKMKTKSQSSGDTTPARRSFFGWLSDNQDPSNDEIAELIKDDLWPNPLQYFLVPEMDENAGVSGDDDNFDDIFEEADDAGEDNED
;
A
#
# COMPACT_ATOMS: atom_id res chain seq x y z
N LEU A 1 -8.87 34.31 6.44
CA LEU A 1 -8.49 33.34 7.50
C LEU A 1 -8.33 31.93 6.92
N ASN A 2 -9.35 31.33 6.29
CA ASN A 2 -9.26 29.99 5.67
C ASN A 2 -8.17 29.85 4.59
N PHE A 3 -7.99 30.83 3.71
CA PHE A 3 -6.94 30.78 2.68
C PHE A 3 -5.52 30.71 3.26
N PHE A 4 -5.25 31.48 4.31
CA PHE A 4 -3.95 31.53 4.97
C PHE A 4 -3.67 30.24 5.76
N LEU A 5 -4.69 29.69 6.43
CA LEU A 5 -4.57 28.41 7.12
C LEU A 5 -4.27 27.26 6.14
N ASN A 6 -5.02 27.19 5.03
CA ASN A 6 -4.78 26.22 3.97
C ASN A 6 -3.37 26.33 3.38
N PHE A 7 -2.88 27.55 3.17
CA PHE A 7 -1.52 27.78 2.68
C PHE A 7 -0.44 27.30 3.66
N ILE A 8 -0.62 27.54 4.97
CA ILE A 8 0.32 27.07 5.98
C ILE A 8 0.34 25.55 6.04
N VAL A 9 -0.83 24.90 6.07
CA VAL A 9 -0.94 23.43 6.09
C VAL A 9 -0.20 22.83 4.90
N LEU A 10 -0.48 23.31 3.69
CA LEU A 10 0.19 22.84 2.48
C LEU A 10 1.72 23.04 2.54
N LYS A 11 2.20 24.17 3.09
CA LYS A 11 3.64 24.42 3.24
C LYS A 11 4.30 23.49 4.26
N VAL A 12 3.62 23.21 5.37
CA VAL A 12 4.11 22.28 6.39
C VAL A 12 4.19 20.87 5.81
N GLU A 13 3.16 20.42 5.12
CA GLU A 13 3.14 19.09 4.52
C GLU A 13 4.17 18.95 3.39
N GLN A 14 4.32 19.93 2.49
CA GLN A 14 5.39 19.93 1.47
C GLN A 14 6.78 19.77 2.10
N LYS A 15 7.02 20.44 3.24
CA LYS A 15 8.26 20.30 4.00
C LYS A 15 8.43 18.88 4.54
N TYR A 16 7.41 18.32 5.19
CA TYR A 16 7.47 16.96 5.73
C TYR A 16 7.55 15.89 4.64
N ASN A 17 6.89 16.05 3.50
CA ASN A 17 7.01 15.16 2.34
C ASN A 17 8.45 15.13 1.82
N SER A 18 9.06 16.30 1.69
CA SER A 18 10.46 16.42 1.29
C SER A 18 11.42 15.77 2.30
N LEU A 19 11.11 15.89 3.61
CA LEU A 19 11.90 15.27 4.67
C LEU A 19 11.71 13.74 4.74
N ARG A 20 10.50 13.23 4.46
CA ARG A 20 10.17 11.80 4.50
C ARG A 20 10.71 11.03 3.29
N LYS A 21 10.73 11.67 2.11
CA LYS A 21 11.19 11.06 0.85
C LYS A 21 12.52 10.29 0.96
N PRO A 22 13.63 10.85 1.49
CA PRO A 22 14.88 10.10 1.60
C PRO A 22 14.79 8.86 2.50
N PHE A 23 13.91 8.84 3.50
CA PHE A 23 13.68 7.67 4.34
C PHE A 23 12.89 6.58 3.60
N PHE A 24 11.89 6.98 2.81
CA PHE A 24 11.15 6.03 1.96
C PHE A 24 12.03 5.47 0.84
N ASP A 25 12.86 6.30 0.20
CA ASP A 25 13.82 5.85 -0.80
C ASP A 25 14.81 4.84 -0.19
N LYS A 26 15.37 5.16 0.99
CA LYS A 26 16.25 4.24 1.73
C LYS A 26 15.54 2.95 2.12
N ARG A 27 14.28 3.02 2.54
CA ARG A 27 13.48 1.82 2.81
C ARG A 27 13.30 1.00 1.54
N ASN A 28 12.96 1.62 0.41
CA ASN A 28 12.79 0.92 -0.87
C ASN A 28 14.05 0.16 -1.26
N ASP A 29 15.23 0.77 -1.09
CA ASP A 29 16.51 0.09 -1.33
C ASP A 29 16.71 -1.12 -0.41
N LEU A 30 16.35 -1.01 0.88
CA LEU A 30 16.51 -2.10 1.86
C LEU A 30 15.53 -3.25 1.64
N VAL A 31 14.25 -2.94 1.38
CA VAL A 31 13.20 -3.97 1.24
C VAL A 31 13.28 -4.70 -0.10
N ARG A 32 13.90 -4.09 -1.13
CA ARG A 32 14.09 -4.74 -2.43
C ARG A 32 14.84 -6.07 -2.34
N ASP A 33 15.78 -6.17 -1.41
CA ASP A 33 16.61 -7.36 -1.24
C ASP A 33 15.97 -8.39 -0.27
N ILE A 34 14.78 -8.10 0.28
CA ILE A 34 14.02 -9.00 1.16
C ILE A 34 12.95 -9.72 0.31
N PRO A 35 13.10 -11.04 0.08
CA PRO A 35 12.12 -11.80 -0.68
C PRO A 35 10.73 -11.72 -0.07
N ASN A 36 9.70 -11.66 -0.92
CA ASN A 36 8.28 -11.68 -0.54
C ASN A 36 7.84 -10.54 0.42
N PHE A 37 8.65 -9.49 0.61
CA PHE A 37 8.37 -8.45 1.60
C PHE A 37 6.96 -7.86 1.48
N TRP A 38 6.60 -7.41 0.27
CA TRP A 38 5.31 -6.75 0.05
C TRP A 38 4.14 -7.73 0.10
N VAL A 39 4.24 -8.90 -0.52
CA VAL A 39 3.15 -9.89 -0.46
C VAL A 39 2.87 -10.31 0.99
N THR A 40 3.90 -10.59 1.80
CA THR A 40 3.73 -10.90 3.22
C THR A 40 3.05 -9.75 3.97
N ALA A 41 3.44 -8.50 3.71
CA ALA A 41 2.78 -7.35 4.33
C ALA A 41 1.30 -7.22 3.92
N PHE A 42 0.95 -7.49 2.66
CA PHE A 42 -0.44 -7.45 2.19
C PHE A 42 -1.29 -8.58 2.76
N VAL A 43 -0.75 -9.80 2.81
CA VAL A 43 -1.44 -11.00 3.34
C VAL A 43 -1.64 -10.92 4.86
N ASN A 44 -0.70 -10.32 5.58
CA ASN A 44 -0.82 -10.13 7.03
C ASN A 44 -1.69 -8.92 7.42
N HIS A 45 -2.04 -8.04 6.48
CA HIS A 45 -2.90 -6.89 6.76
C HIS A 45 -4.39 -7.34 6.80
N PRO A 46 -5.09 -7.25 7.95
CA PRO A 46 -6.40 -7.90 8.15
C PRO A 46 -7.48 -7.56 7.12
N ASN A 47 -7.54 -6.30 6.68
CA ASN A 47 -8.56 -5.83 5.74
C ASN A 47 -8.18 -5.98 4.27
N ILE A 48 -6.88 -6.01 3.95
CA ILE A 48 -6.40 -6.15 2.57
C ILE A 48 -6.39 -7.63 2.19
N SER A 49 -5.96 -8.52 3.11
CA SER A 49 -6.01 -9.96 2.90
C SER A 49 -7.42 -10.51 2.70
N ALA A 50 -8.43 -9.87 3.30
CA ALA A 50 -9.84 -10.24 3.12
C ALA A 50 -10.36 -10.12 1.68
N ILE A 51 -9.66 -9.38 0.81
CA ILE A 51 -10.00 -9.21 -0.61
C ILE A 51 -9.02 -9.88 -1.57
N LEU A 52 -8.04 -10.63 -1.04
CA LEU A 52 -7.09 -11.40 -1.86
C LEU A 52 -7.59 -12.83 -1.99
N ASP A 53 -7.57 -13.35 -3.22
CA ASP A 53 -7.67 -14.78 -3.47
C ASP A 53 -6.28 -15.43 -3.69
N GLU A 54 -6.25 -16.76 -3.74
CA GLU A 54 -5.01 -17.54 -3.87
C GLU A 54 -4.24 -17.20 -5.16
N GLU A 55 -4.91 -17.00 -6.30
CA GLU A 55 -4.25 -16.66 -7.56
C GLU A 55 -3.75 -15.20 -7.56
N GLU A 56 -4.44 -14.30 -6.86
CA GLU A 56 -4.01 -12.91 -6.66
C GLU A 56 -2.79 -12.82 -5.73
N GLU A 57 -2.75 -13.62 -4.66
CA GLU A 57 -1.57 -13.75 -3.79
C GLU A 57 -0.36 -14.30 -4.56
N GLU A 58 -0.55 -15.36 -5.36
CA GLU A 58 0.47 -15.89 -6.29
C GLU A 58 1.02 -14.81 -7.23
N CYS A 59 0.17 -13.90 -7.70
CA CYS A 59 0.57 -12.76 -8.51
C CYS A 59 1.36 -11.71 -7.70
N LEU A 60 0.94 -11.44 -6.45
CA LEU A 60 1.62 -10.51 -5.56
C LEU A 60 3.01 -10.98 -5.13
N HIS A 61 3.36 -12.26 -5.24
CA HIS A 61 4.74 -12.72 -5.06
C HIS A 61 5.75 -12.04 -6.00
N TYR A 62 5.29 -11.51 -7.14
CA TYR A 62 6.12 -10.77 -8.08
C TYR A 62 6.15 -9.26 -7.78
N LEU A 63 5.45 -8.78 -6.74
CA LEU A 63 5.42 -7.37 -6.34
C LEU A 63 6.74 -7.00 -5.65
N THR A 64 7.57 -6.20 -6.32
CA THR A 64 8.88 -5.80 -5.84
C THR A 64 8.84 -4.49 -5.05
N THR A 65 7.94 -3.58 -5.43
CA THR A 65 7.90 -2.23 -4.88
C THR A 65 6.48 -1.73 -4.85
N VAL A 66 6.06 -1.26 -3.69
CA VAL A 66 4.91 -0.36 -3.55
C VAL A 66 5.46 1.05 -3.41
N GLU A 67 4.78 2.06 -3.94
CA GLU A 67 5.10 3.46 -3.66
C GLU A 67 3.80 4.25 -3.59
N VAL A 68 3.71 5.15 -2.61
CA VAL A 68 2.62 6.13 -2.54
C VAL A 68 3.22 7.51 -2.65
N GLU A 69 2.80 8.24 -3.69
CA GLU A 69 3.24 9.61 -3.96
C GLU A 69 2.05 10.56 -3.93
N GLU A 70 2.09 11.53 -3.02
CA GLU A 70 1.17 12.66 -3.02
C GLU A 70 1.57 13.65 -4.12
N PHE A 71 0.60 14.33 -4.72
CA PHE A 71 0.88 15.39 -5.69
C PHE A 71 1.39 16.67 -5.00
N ASP A 72 2.04 17.55 -5.76
CA ASP A 72 2.67 18.79 -5.23
C ASP A 72 1.67 19.68 -4.47
N ASP A 73 0.41 19.66 -4.90
CA ASP A 73 -0.73 20.09 -4.12
C ASP A 73 -1.42 18.86 -3.55
N ILE A 74 -1.28 18.65 -2.24
CA ILE A 74 -1.76 17.45 -1.54
C ILE A 74 -3.27 17.33 -1.62
N LYS A 75 -3.97 18.47 -1.73
CA LYS A 75 -5.41 18.48 -1.97
C LYS A 75 -5.77 17.92 -3.34
N SER A 76 -4.87 18.00 -4.31
CA SER A 76 -5.11 17.51 -5.65
C SER A 76 -5.10 15.98 -5.74
N GLY A 77 -4.51 15.26 -4.78
CA GLY A 77 -4.59 13.80 -4.68
C GLY A 77 -3.24 13.08 -4.60
N TYR A 78 -3.23 11.80 -4.96
CA TYR A 78 -2.08 10.91 -4.81
C TYR A 78 -2.11 9.77 -5.82
N ARG A 79 -1.00 9.04 -5.94
CA ARG A 79 -0.90 7.83 -6.76
C ARG A 79 -0.29 6.68 -5.96
N ILE A 80 -0.83 5.48 -6.15
CA ILE A 80 -0.27 4.22 -5.69
C ILE A 80 0.38 3.55 -6.89
N LYS A 81 1.67 3.23 -6.78
CA LYS A 81 2.43 2.49 -7.79
C LYS A 81 2.77 1.11 -7.25
N LEU A 82 2.48 0.10 -8.03
CA LEU A 82 2.80 -1.29 -7.77
C LEU A 82 3.73 -1.76 -8.89
N THR A 83 4.99 -2.06 -8.56
CA THR A 83 6.01 -2.50 -9.52
C THR A 83 6.24 -3.99 -9.39
N PHE A 84 6.26 -4.67 -10.52
CA PHE A 84 6.35 -6.13 -10.59
C PHE A 84 7.54 -6.56 -11.42
N ASP A 85 8.15 -7.67 -11.00
CA ASP A 85 9.06 -8.45 -11.84
C ASP A 85 8.29 -9.13 -12.99
N GLU A 86 9.04 -9.70 -13.94
CA GLU A 86 8.46 -10.53 -15.00
C GLU A 86 7.68 -11.70 -14.37
N ASN A 87 6.39 -11.78 -14.69
CA ASN A 87 5.45 -12.70 -14.06
C ASN A 87 4.54 -13.37 -15.11
N PRO A 88 3.88 -14.50 -14.79
CA PRO A 88 3.04 -15.21 -15.75
C PRO A 88 1.67 -14.56 -15.98
N PHE A 89 1.28 -13.54 -15.21
CA PHE A 89 -0.08 -13.02 -15.17
C PHE A 89 -0.33 -11.90 -16.17
N PHE A 90 0.56 -10.92 -16.26
CA PHE A 90 0.40 -9.77 -17.16
C PHE A 90 1.74 -9.27 -17.72
N GLU A 91 1.69 -8.41 -18.74
CA GLU A 91 2.86 -7.81 -19.37
C GLU A 91 3.36 -6.52 -18.69
N ASN A 92 2.53 -5.90 -17.86
CA ASN A 92 2.87 -4.66 -17.17
C ASN A 92 4.05 -4.88 -16.21
N THR A 93 5.01 -3.97 -16.21
CA THR A 93 6.04 -3.89 -15.16
C THR A 93 5.59 -3.02 -13.98
N GLN A 94 4.59 -2.17 -14.21
CA GLN A 94 4.03 -1.30 -13.19
C GLN A 94 2.53 -1.09 -13.41
N LEU A 95 1.77 -1.12 -12.32
CA LEU A 95 0.37 -0.76 -12.25
C LEU A 95 0.24 0.48 -11.37
N ILE A 96 -0.34 1.54 -11.91
CA ILE A 96 -0.55 2.80 -11.20
C ILE A 96 -2.05 3.04 -11.07
N LYS A 97 -2.50 3.33 -9.85
CA LYS A 97 -3.81 3.87 -9.54
C LYS A 97 -3.65 5.30 -9.03
N GLU A 98 -4.26 6.27 -9.69
CA GLU A 98 -4.16 7.70 -9.38
C GLU A 98 -5.52 8.22 -8.92
N PHE A 99 -5.52 8.99 -7.84
CA PHE A 99 -6.68 9.67 -7.29
C PHE A 99 -6.50 11.18 -7.46
N PHE A 100 -7.51 11.84 -8.01
CA PHE A 100 -7.56 13.28 -8.16
C PHE A 100 -8.69 13.82 -7.28
N LEU A 101 -8.36 14.37 -6.11
CA LEU A 101 -9.29 14.69 -5.02
C LEU A 101 -9.45 16.20 -4.76
N GLY A 102 -9.02 17.04 -5.71
CA GLY A 102 -8.99 18.49 -5.58
C GLY A 102 -10.37 19.15 -5.51
N ASP A 103 -10.43 20.45 -5.82
CA ASP A 103 -11.66 21.26 -5.71
C ASP A 103 -12.79 20.88 -6.71
N PHE A 104 -12.55 19.89 -7.57
CA PHE A 104 -13.51 19.38 -8.57
C PHE A 104 -14.11 18.04 -8.13
N GLU A 105 -14.99 17.47 -8.97
CA GLU A 105 -15.50 16.12 -8.75
C GLU A 105 -14.33 15.12 -8.67
N PRO A 106 -14.20 14.37 -7.56
CA PRO A 106 -13.12 13.41 -7.40
C PRO A 106 -13.13 12.35 -8.50
N THR A 107 -11.96 12.07 -9.06
CA THR A 107 -11.80 11.06 -10.13
C THR A 107 -10.64 10.12 -9.80
N SER A 108 -10.70 8.89 -10.31
CA SER A 108 -9.59 7.94 -10.26
C SER A 108 -9.30 7.38 -11.65
N THR A 109 -8.03 7.13 -11.93
CA THR A 109 -7.56 6.45 -13.12
C THR A 109 -6.69 5.27 -12.71
N THR A 110 -6.76 4.19 -13.47
CA THR A 110 -5.91 3.01 -13.25
C THR A 110 -5.27 2.59 -14.56
N THR A 111 -4.02 2.16 -14.48
CA THR A 111 -3.33 1.48 -15.57
C THR A 111 -4.11 0.25 -16.03
N VAL A 112 -4.42 0.17 -17.33
CA VAL A 112 -5.07 -1.02 -17.89
C VAL A 112 -4.12 -2.22 -17.80
N ILE A 113 -4.58 -3.28 -17.14
CA ILE A 113 -3.83 -4.52 -16.98
C ILE A 113 -3.86 -5.30 -18.30
N LYS A 114 -2.67 -5.64 -18.80
CA LYS A 114 -2.46 -6.42 -20.02
C LYS A 114 -2.28 -7.89 -19.64
N TRP A 115 -3.39 -8.54 -19.30
CA TRP A 115 -3.40 -9.95 -18.92
C TRP A 115 -2.81 -10.83 -20.02
N LYS A 116 -1.97 -11.79 -19.63
CA LYS A 116 -1.49 -12.86 -20.49
C LYS A 116 -2.61 -13.89 -20.70
N PRO A 117 -2.59 -14.66 -21.80
CA PRO A 117 -3.58 -15.70 -22.06
C PRO A 117 -3.75 -16.64 -20.86
N ASP A 118 -4.99 -17.00 -20.55
CA ASP A 118 -5.37 -17.89 -19.44
C ASP A 118 -5.01 -17.40 -18.02
N ASN A 119 -4.51 -16.18 -17.84
CA ASN A 119 -4.19 -15.60 -16.53
C ASN A 119 -4.93 -14.28 -16.23
N ASP A 120 -6.03 -14.03 -16.93
CA ASP A 120 -6.95 -12.95 -16.58
C ASP A 120 -7.73 -13.31 -15.30
N LEU A 121 -7.20 -12.87 -14.16
CA LEU A 121 -7.75 -13.17 -12.83
C LEU A 121 -9.18 -12.65 -12.66
N LEU A 122 -9.49 -11.48 -13.25
CA LEU A 122 -10.83 -10.88 -13.18
C LEU A 122 -11.86 -11.71 -13.93
N ASN A 123 -11.51 -12.20 -15.13
CA ASN A 123 -12.40 -13.04 -15.91
C ASN A 123 -12.55 -14.43 -15.28
N LYS A 124 -11.47 -15.02 -14.76
CA LYS A 124 -11.53 -16.28 -14.00
C LYS A 124 -12.51 -16.18 -12.84
N MET A 125 -12.44 -15.12 -12.02
CA MET A 125 -13.33 -14.94 -10.87
C MET A 125 -14.81 -14.86 -11.29
N LYS A 126 -15.11 -14.14 -12.40
CA LYS A 126 -16.48 -14.07 -12.96
C LYS A 126 -16.98 -15.43 -13.46
N THR A 127 -16.13 -16.24 -14.07
CA THR A 127 -16.53 -17.58 -14.54
C THR A 127 -16.74 -18.55 -13.38
N LYS A 128 -15.91 -18.49 -12.33
CA LYS A 128 -16.06 -19.30 -11.11
C LYS A 128 -17.44 -19.04 -10.47
N SER A 129 -17.81 -17.78 -10.24
CA SER A 129 -19.09 -17.42 -9.62
C SER A 129 -20.33 -17.83 -10.43
N GLN A 130 -20.25 -17.76 -11.77
CA GLN A 130 -21.33 -18.23 -12.64
C GLN A 130 -21.49 -19.75 -12.63
N SER A 131 -20.39 -20.49 -12.48
CA SER A 131 -20.40 -21.96 -12.49
C SER A 131 -20.82 -22.59 -11.15
N SER A 132 -20.52 -21.94 -10.03
CA SER A 132 -20.79 -22.45 -8.68
C SER A 132 -22.22 -22.22 -8.22
N GLY A 133 -23.01 -21.38 -8.92
CA GLY A 133 -24.37 -21.03 -8.52
C GLY A 133 -24.44 -20.28 -7.18
N ASP A 134 -23.30 -19.82 -6.69
CA ASP A 134 -23.17 -19.11 -5.42
C ASP A 134 -23.74 -17.69 -5.58
N THR A 135 -24.81 -17.41 -4.82
CA THR A 135 -25.48 -16.10 -4.82
C THR A 135 -24.83 -15.12 -3.85
N THR A 136 -23.69 -15.45 -3.25
CA THR A 136 -22.92 -14.47 -2.49
C THR A 136 -22.54 -13.29 -3.40
N PRO A 137 -22.64 -12.04 -2.90
CA PRO A 137 -22.14 -10.89 -3.62
C PRO A 137 -20.70 -11.18 -4.08
N ALA A 138 -20.34 -10.80 -5.30
CA ALA A 138 -18.99 -10.99 -5.81
C ALA A 138 -18.00 -10.52 -4.74
N ARG A 139 -17.20 -11.46 -4.20
CA ARG A 139 -16.16 -11.11 -3.23
C ARG A 139 -15.32 -10.01 -3.87
N ARG A 140 -15.02 -8.95 -3.11
CA ARG A 140 -14.08 -7.92 -3.57
C ARG A 140 -12.76 -8.66 -3.87
N SER A 141 -12.21 -8.45 -5.06
CA SER A 141 -10.89 -8.96 -5.46
C SER A 141 -9.92 -7.79 -5.50
N PHE A 142 -8.64 -8.05 -5.26
CA PHE A 142 -7.61 -7.01 -5.28
C PHE A 142 -7.46 -6.36 -6.65
N PHE A 143 -7.33 -7.14 -7.72
CA PHE A 143 -7.27 -6.56 -9.07
C PHE A 143 -8.62 -5.99 -9.53
N GLY A 144 -9.71 -6.46 -8.92
CA GLY A 144 -11.06 -5.93 -9.11
C GLY A 144 -11.16 -4.51 -8.57
N TRP A 145 -10.74 -4.31 -7.31
CA TRP A 145 -10.56 -3.01 -6.70
C TRP A 145 -9.60 -2.14 -7.50
N LEU A 146 -8.45 -2.69 -7.90
CA LEU A 146 -7.44 -1.93 -8.64
C LEU A 146 -8.06 -1.36 -9.92
N SER A 147 -8.87 -2.13 -10.63
CA SER A 147 -9.54 -1.71 -11.87
C SER A 147 -10.80 -0.84 -11.67
N ASP A 148 -11.37 -0.80 -10.47
CA ASP A 148 -12.59 -0.05 -10.16
C ASP A 148 -12.27 1.43 -9.89
N ASN A 149 -12.97 2.34 -10.58
CA ASN A 149 -12.77 3.79 -10.42
C ASN A 149 -14.09 4.52 -10.12
N GLN A 150 -15.12 3.81 -9.66
CA GLN A 150 -16.47 4.39 -9.50
C GLN A 150 -16.59 5.37 -8.33
N ASP A 151 -15.92 5.11 -7.20
CA ASP A 151 -16.03 5.95 -5.99
C ASP A 151 -14.64 6.31 -5.41
N PRO A 152 -13.91 7.23 -6.05
CA PRO A 152 -12.57 7.63 -5.62
C PRO A 152 -12.55 8.42 -4.31
N SER A 153 -13.71 8.90 -3.82
CA SER A 153 -13.79 9.70 -2.60
C SER A 153 -13.84 8.85 -1.33
N ASN A 154 -14.17 7.56 -1.47
CA ASN A 154 -14.38 6.64 -0.36
C ASN A 154 -13.78 5.27 -0.69
N ASP A 155 -12.51 5.29 -1.13
CA ASP A 155 -11.77 4.09 -1.48
C ASP A 155 -11.00 3.54 -0.27
N GLU A 156 -11.68 2.69 0.50
CA GLU A 156 -11.18 2.09 1.76
C GLU A 156 -9.82 1.38 1.56
N ILE A 157 -9.62 0.68 0.44
CA ILE A 157 -8.39 -0.09 0.22
C ILE A 157 -7.23 0.84 -0.12
N ALA A 158 -7.47 1.87 -0.93
CA ALA A 158 -6.47 2.87 -1.23
C ALA A 158 -6.04 3.63 0.04
N GLU A 159 -7.00 3.97 0.91
CA GLU A 159 -6.74 4.59 2.21
C GLU A 159 -5.90 3.68 3.12
N LEU A 160 -6.23 2.40 3.23
CA LEU A 160 -5.44 1.44 4.01
C LEU A 160 -4.01 1.32 3.48
N ILE A 161 -3.83 1.26 2.16
CA ILE A 161 -2.49 1.21 1.57
C ILE A 161 -1.73 2.50 1.88
N LYS A 162 -2.35 3.67 1.69
CA LYS A 162 -1.70 4.98 1.85
C LYS A 162 -1.39 5.35 3.31
N ASP A 163 -2.35 5.15 4.22
CA ASP A 163 -2.32 5.72 5.57
C ASP A 163 -1.91 4.70 6.64
N ASP A 164 -1.91 3.40 6.34
CA ASP A 164 -1.55 2.34 7.30
C ASP A 164 -0.41 1.44 6.82
N LEU A 165 -0.61 0.69 5.72
CA LEU A 165 0.37 -0.27 5.22
C LEU A 165 1.66 0.42 4.73
N TRP A 166 1.56 1.42 3.85
CA TRP A 166 2.72 2.06 3.23
C TRP A 166 3.61 2.82 4.22
N PRO A 167 3.09 3.55 5.22
CA PRO A 167 3.93 4.22 6.21
C PRO A 167 4.76 3.24 7.05
N ASN A 168 4.18 2.10 7.45
CA ASN A 168 4.83 1.13 8.32
C ASN A 168 4.57 -0.33 7.90
N PRO A 169 5.13 -0.81 6.77
CA PRO A 169 4.89 -2.17 6.29
C PRO A 169 5.53 -3.25 7.19
N LEU A 170 6.53 -2.87 8.00
CA LEU A 170 7.23 -3.79 8.90
C LEU A 170 6.32 -4.39 9.96
N GLN A 171 5.32 -3.64 10.44
CA GLN A 171 4.37 -4.15 11.44
C GLN A 171 3.60 -5.37 10.93
N TYR A 172 3.36 -5.44 9.62
CA TYR A 172 2.65 -6.54 8.96
C TYR A 172 3.63 -7.63 8.52
N PHE A 173 4.82 -7.26 8.04
CA PHE A 173 5.85 -8.23 7.66
C PHE A 173 6.36 -9.06 8.85
N LEU A 174 6.43 -8.47 10.05
CA LEU A 174 6.96 -9.13 11.24
C LEU A 174 5.91 -9.95 12.02
N VAL A 175 4.65 -9.96 11.58
CA VAL A 175 3.63 -10.83 12.18
C VAL A 175 4.09 -12.28 11.97
N PRO A 176 4.31 -13.06 13.05
CA PRO A 176 4.64 -14.46 12.91
C PRO A 176 3.55 -15.12 12.08
N GLU A 177 3.93 -15.91 11.07
CA GLU A 177 3.00 -16.83 10.44
C GLU A 177 2.37 -17.63 11.59
N MET A 178 1.10 -17.36 11.90
CA MET A 178 0.35 -18.22 12.81
C MET A 178 0.17 -19.51 12.03
N ASP A 179 1.18 -20.37 12.09
CA ASP A 179 1.12 -21.72 11.63
C ASP A 179 -0.07 -22.34 12.37
N GLU A 180 -1.17 -22.57 11.66
CA GLU A 180 -2.44 -23.10 12.21
C GLU A 180 -2.23 -24.48 12.90
N ASN A 181 -1.01 -25.02 12.83
CA ASN A 181 -0.58 -26.27 13.40
C ASN A 181 0.44 -26.15 14.57
N ALA A 182 0.85 -24.95 14.99
CA ALA A 182 1.80 -24.77 16.09
C ALA A 182 1.10 -24.29 17.37
N GLY A 183 0.83 -25.23 18.27
CA GLY A 183 0.30 -24.95 19.60
C GLY A 183 1.20 -23.99 20.41
N VAL A 184 0.52 -23.01 21.02
CA VAL A 184 0.96 -22.07 22.07
C VAL A 184 2.31 -22.36 22.74
N SER A 185 3.22 -21.39 22.66
CA SER A 185 4.25 -21.06 23.67
C SER A 185 4.59 -19.57 23.40
N GLY A 186 4.15 -18.58 24.16
CA GLY A 186 4.41 -18.42 25.58
C GLY A 186 5.87 -18.02 25.77
N ASP A 187 6.23 -16.77 25.49
CA ASP A 187 6.85 -15.87 26.48
C ASP A 187 7.15 -14.48 25.88
N ASP A 188 6.78 -13.50 26.70
CA ASP A 188 6.83 -12.06 26.58
C ASP A 188 8.21 -11.58 27.04
N ASP A 189 8.96 -10.82 26.24
CA ASP A 189 10.15 -10.10 26.70
C ASP A 189 10.42 -8.85 25.85
N ASN A 190 9.84 -7.73 26.31
CA ASN A 190 10.51 -6.44 26.52
C ASN A 190 11.14 -5.73 25.31
N PHE A 191 10.34 -4.97 24.56
CA PHE A 191 10.80 -3.96 23.58
C PHE A 191 10.66 -2.54 24.16
N ASP A 192 11.44 -2.20 25.19
CA ASP A 192 11.43 -0.85 25.78
C ASP A 192 12.79 -0.13 25.73
N ASP A 193 13.82 -0.67 25.06
CA ASP A 193 15.19 -0.11 25.09
C ASP A 193 15.75 0.37 23.73
N ILE A 194 14.96 1.08 22.92
CA ILE A 194 15.53 1.84 21.78
C ILE A 194 14.85 3.20 21.63
N PHE A 195 15.04 4.11 22.58
CA PHE A 195 14.84 5.55 22.35
C PHE A 195 15.62 6.41 23.35
N GLU A 196 16.95 6.39 23.33
CA GLU A 196 17.74 7.48 23.90
C GLU A 196 18.98 7.75 23.01
N GLU A 197 18.96 8.90 22.33
CA GLU A 197 20.03 9.91 22.28
C GLU A 197 19.91 10.78 21.02
N ALA A 198 19.23 11.91 21.17
CA ALA A 198 19.44 13.08 20.34
C ALA A 198 19.11 14.33 21.17
N ASP A 199 20.05 14.75 22.01
CA ASP A 199 20.13 16.12 22.53
C ASP A 199 21.57 16.39 23.01
N ASP A 200 22.42 16.90 22.11
CA ASP A 200 23.50 17.79 22.50
C ASP A 200 23.90 18.71 21.34
N ALA A 201 23.29 19.90 21.33
CA ALA A 201 23.83 21.05 20.63
C ALA A 201 23.75 22.25 21.60
N GLY A 202 24.82 22.42 22.37
CA GLY A 202 24.98 23.51 23.33
C GLY A 202 24.98 24.91 22.70
N GLU A 203 24.03 25.73 23.16
CA GLU A 203 24.19 27.14 23.52
C GLU A 203 24.81 27.16 24.94
N ASP A 204 25.71 28.02 25.41
CA ASP A 204 26.20 29.34 25.04
C ASP A 204 27.58 29.51 25.73
N ASN A 205 28.35 30.54 25.38
CA ASN A 205 28.79 31.53 26.38
C ASN A 205 29.40 32.75 25.68
N GLU A 206 28.70 33.87 25.85
CA GLU A 206 29.23 35.23 25.78
C GLU A 206 30.20 35.46 26.95
N ASP A 207 31.35 36.09 26.66
CA ASP A 207 32.06 37.04 27.52
C ASP A 207 33.00 37.92 26.64
#